data_AF-A0A9J6PFL3-F1
#
_entry.id   AF-A0A9J6PFL3-F1
#
_cell.length_a   1.000
_cell.length_b   1.000
_cell.length_c   1.000
_cell.angle_alpha   90.00
_cell.angle_beta   90.00
_cell.angle_gamma   90.00
#
_symmetry.space_group_name_H-M   'P 1'
#
loop_
_entity.id
_entity.type
_entity.pdbx_description
1 polymer ?
#
loop_
_entity_poly.entity_id
_entity_poly.type
_entity_poly.pdbx_seq_one_letter_code
_entity_poly.pdbx_strand_id
1 'polypeptide(L)'
;MTQPSGIDGWRGKAAAFAVLLAAVGGIVYINREVLFPGLVEVPVSPQDAAFAACLEARTAQIDQLVADGMMDAARAANAKERLAPVCQAQVDAAN
;
A
#
# COMPACT_ATOMS: atom_id res chain seq x y z
N MET A 1 28.86 11.49 -40.03
CA MET A 1 29.38 10.58 -38.99
C MET A 1 28.18 9.96 -38.29
N THR A 2 27.73 8.80 -38.75
CA THR A 2 26.56 8.08 -38.20
C THR A 2 27.06 7.09 -37.15
N GLN A 3 26.82 7.40 -35.89
CA GLN A 3 27.17 6.55 -34.75
C GLN A 3 26.27 5.29 -34.75
N PRO A 4 26.81 4.06 -34.71
CA PRO A 4 25.96 2.87 -34.68
C PRO A 4 25.27 2.76 -33.32
N SER A 5 23.96 2.98 -33.29
CA SER A 5 23.13 2.79 -32.10
C SER A 5 23.09 1.30 -31.75
N GLY A 6 23.92 0.87 -30.79
CA GLY A 6 23.98 -0.51 -30.27
C GLY A 6 22.70 -1.01 -29.59
N ILE A 7 21.60 -0.28 -29.71
CA ILE A 7 20.28 -0.56 -29.12
C ILE A 7 19.46 -1.51 -30.01
N ASP A 8 19.70 -1.54 -31.33
CA ASP A 8 18.95 -2.39 -32.27
C ASP A 8 19.42 -3.85 -32.34
N GLY A 9 20.55 -4.16 -31.72
CA GLY A 9 21.10 -5.52 -31.64
C GLY A 9 20.28 -6.42 -30.71
N TRP A 10 20.31 -7.73 -30.96
CA TRP A 10 19.66 -8.76 -30.12
C TRP A 10 19.95 -8.60 -28.62
N ARG A 11 21.16 -8.18 -28.27
CA ARG A 11 21.58 -7.95 -26.88
C ARG A 11 20.90 -6.73 -26.25
N GLY A 12 20.66 -5.67 -27.02
CA GLY A 12 19.91 -4.50 -26.57
C GLY A 12 18.44 -4.83 -26.33
N LYS A 13 17.84 -5.61 -27.23
CA LYS A 13 16.47 -6.13 -27.07
C LYS A 13 16.32 -7.03 -25.85
N ALA A 14 17.27 -7.94 -25.62
CA ALA A 14 17.25 -8.81 -24.45
C ALA A 14 17.33 -8.03 -23.13
N ALA A 15 18.20 -7.01 -23.06
CA ALA A 15 18.32 -6.16 -21.89
C ALA A 15 17.03 -5.36 -21.63
N ALA A 16 16.44 -4.78 -22.68
CA ALA A 16 15.17 -4.06 -22.58
C ALA A 16 14.02 -4.96 -22.11
N PHE A 17 13.93 -6.20 -22.63
CA PHE A 17 12.93 -7.17 -22.18
C PHE A 17 13.13 -7.59 -20.72
N ALA A 18 14.38 -7.77 -20.28
CA ALA A 18 14.66 -8.10 -18.89
C ALA A 18 14.21 -6.99 -17.93
N VAL A 19 14.48 -5.72 -18.28
CA VAL A 19 14.02 -4.57 -17.50
C VAL A 19 12.50 -4.48 -17.50
N LEU A 20 11.86 -4.71 -18.63
CA LEU A 20 10.40 -4.72 -18.74
C LEU A 20 9.78 -5.81 -17.84
N LEU A 21 10.32 -7.04 -17.89
CA LEU A 21 9.86 -8.15 -17.06
C LEU A 21 10.08 -7.90 -15.58
N ALA A 22 11.20 -7.28 -15.20
CA ALA A 22 11.46 -6.90 -13.81
C ALA A 22 10.46 -5.82 -13.32
N ALA A 23 10.17 -4.82 -14.16
CA ALA A 23 9.21 -3.77 -13.82
C ALA A 23 7.79 -4.33 -13.70
N VAL A 24 7.34 -5.12 -14.69
CA VAL A 24 6.02 -5.76 -14.67
C VAL A 24 5.92 -6.75 -13.51
N GLY A 25 6.94 -7.58 -13.29
CA GLY A 25 6.99 -8.52 -12.18
C GLY A 25 6.93 -7.84 -10.82
N GLY A 26 7.65 -6.72 -10.64
CA GLY A 26 7.60 -5.91 -9.43
C GLY A 26 6.21 -5.31 -9.17
N ILE A 27 5.57 -4.76 -10.22
CA ILE A 27 4.20 -4.22 -10.12
C ILE A 27 3.20 -5.33 -9.75
N VAL A 28 3.33 -6.49 -10.41
CA VAL A 28 2.49 -7.67 -10.12
C VAL A 28 2.72 -8.18 -8.71
N TYR A 29 3.96 -8.17 -8.21
CA TYR A 29 4.27 -8.58 -6.85
C TYR A 29 3.66 -7.65 -5.80
N ILE A 30 3.82 -6.32 -5.97
CA ILE A 30 3.28 -5.31 -5.05
C ILE A 30 1.74 -5.30 -5.07
N ASN A 31 1.13 -5.46 -6.25
CA ASN A 31 -0.32 -5.36 -6.43
C ASN A 31 -0.99 -6.73 -6.58
N ARG A 32 -0.35 -7.82 -6.16
CA ARG A 32 -0.87 -9.17 -6.43
C ARG A 32 -2.27 -9.36 -5.86
N GLU A 33 -2.57 -8.72 -4.72
CA GLU A 33 -3.86 -8.79 -4.04
C GLU A 33 -4.98 -8.10 -4.83
N VAL A 34 -4.64 -7.00 -5.53
CA VAL A 34 -5.56 -6.25 -6.38
C VAL A 34 -5.73 -6.91 -7.75
N LEU A 35 -4.65 -7.48 -8.29
CA LEU A 35 -4.62 -8.11 -9.62
C LEU A 35 -5.17 -9.55 -9.62
N PHE A 36 -5.03 -10.25 -8.49
CA PHE A 36 -5.46 -11.65 -8.32
C PHE A 36 -6.25 -11.85 -7.01
N PRO A 37 -7.40 -11.16 -6.84
CA PRO A 37 -8.23 -11.35 -5.67
C PRO A 37 -8.73 -12.81 -5.62
N GLY A 38 -8.39 -13.52 -4.54
CA GLY A 38 -8.84 -14.90 -4.29
C GLY A 38 -7.86 -16.03 -4.66
N LEU A 39 -6.71 -15.74 -5.28
CA LEU A 39 -5.65 -16.76 -5.50
C LEU A 39 -4.66 -16.86 -4.34
N VAL A 40 -4.75 -15.92 -3.40
CA VAL A 40 -3.86 -15.81 -2.26
C VAL A 40 -4.72 -15.55 -1.04
N GLU A 41 -4.96 -16.59 -0.25
CA GLU A 41 -5.28 -16.41 1.16
C GLU A 41 -4.00 -15.89 1.80
N VAL A 42 -3.87 -14.56 1.92
CA VAL A 42 -2.81 -13.97 2.71
C VAL A 42 -3.18 -14.32 4.15
N PRO A 43 -2.39 -15.14 4.86
CA PRO A 43 -2.61 -15.32 6.29
C PRO A 43 -2.40 -13.94 6.91
N VAL A 44 -3.52 -13.27 7.24
CA VAL A 44 -3.50 -11.99 7.93
C VAL A 44 -2.84 -12.27 9.27
N SER A 45 -1.66 -11.70 9.50
CA SER A 45 -1.04 -11.90 10.79
C SER A 45 -1.98 -11.35 11.88
N PRO A 46 -2.03 -11.93 13.07
CA PRO A 46 -2.86 -11.41 14.16
C PRO A 46 -2.58 -9.93 14.45
N GLN A 47 -1.35 -9.48 14.17
CA GLN A 47 -0.88 -8.11 14.35
C GLN A 47 -1.46 -7.18 13.27
N ASP A 48 -1.44 -7.61 12.00
CA ASP A 48 -2.04 -6.84 10.90
C ASP A 48 -3.56 -6.73 11.07
N ALA A 49 -4.22 -7.80 11.54
CA ALA A 49 -5.64 -7.80 11.85
C ALA A 49 -5.97 -6.84 13.00
N ALA A 50 -5.16 -6.84 14.07
CA ALA A 50 -5.31 -5.92 15.20
C ALA A 50 -5.07 -4.45 14.80
N PHE A 51 -4.08 -4.21 13.94
CA PHE A 51 -3.79 -2.88 13.40
C PHE A 51 -4.94 -2.35 12.54
N ALA A 52 -5.44 -3.18 11.62
CA ALA A 52 -6.57 -2.83 10.76
C ALA A 52 -7.84 -2.54 11.58
N ALA A 53 -8.14 -3.38 12.58
CA ALA A 53 -9.27 -3.17 13.48
C ALA A 53 -9.15 -1.87 14.28
N CYS A 54 -7.94 -1.53 14.75
CA CYS A 54 -7.68 -0.25 15.43
C CYS A 54 -7.96 0.94 14.51
N LEU A 55 -7.42 0.91 13.29
CA LEU A 55 -7.60 1.98 12.32
C LEU A 55 -9.09 2.17 11.96
N GLU A 56 -9.80 1.08 11.69
CA GLU A 56 -11.21 1.12 11.33
C GLU A 56 -12.05 1.72 12.47
N ALA A 57 -11.88 1.21 13.69
CA ALA A 57 -12.64 1.67 14.85
C ALA A 57 -12.40 3.16 15.16
N ARG A 58 -11.15 3.62 15.04
CA ARG A 58 -10.79 5.03 15.27
C ARG A 58 -11.29 5.94 14.15
N THR A 59 -11.20 5.50 12.90
CA THR A 59 -11.69 6.25 11.75
C THR A 59 -13.21 6.42 11.83
N ALA A 60 -13.93 5.36 12.17
CA ALA A 60 -15.38 5.40 12.37
C ALA A 60 -15.80 6.36 13.50
N GLN A 61 -15.07 6.39 14.62
CA GLN A 61 -15.30 7.36 15.68
C GLN A 61 -15.09 8.80 15.22
N ILE A 62 -14.02 9.06 14.46
CA ILE A 62 -13.75 10.39 13.89
C ILE A 62 -14.87 10.79 12.93
N ASP A 63 -15.34 9.89 12.08
CA ASP A 63 -16.42 10.17 11.14
C ASP A 63 -17.75 10.43 11.85
N GLN A 64 -18.05 9.73 12.95
CA GLN A 64 -19.20 10.05 13.80
C GLN A 64 -19.08 11.43 14.43
N LEU A 65 -17.90 11.81 14.95
CA LEU A 65 -17.69 13.15 15.52
C LEU A 65 -17.85 14.27 14.49
N VAL A 66 -17.52 14.01 13.21
CA VAL A 66 -17.81 14.94 12.11
C VAL A 66 -19.30 14.98 11.81
N ALA A 67 -19.97 13.83 11.75
CA ALA A 67 -21.41 13.75 11.50
C ALA A 67 -22.24 14.43 12.60
N ASP A 68 -21.79 14.34 13.84
CA ASP A 68 -22.39 15.00 15.01
C ASP A 68 -22.06 16.51 15.08
N GLY A 69 -21.27 17.02 14.14
CA GLY A 69 -20.85 18.43 14.09
C GLY A 69 -19.89 18.84 15.21
N MET A 70 -19.37 17.87 15.98
CA MET A 70 -18.42 18.10 17.07
C MET A 70 -16.98 18.33 16.57
N MET A 71 -16.71 17.99 15.30
CA MET A 71 -15.40 18.13 14.69
C MET A 71 -15.52 18.58 13.24
N ASP A 72 -14.67 19.52 12.82
CA ASP A 72 -14.60 19.94 11.42
C ASP A 72 -13.81 18.93 10.56
N ALA A 73 -14.06 18.94 9.25
CA ALA A 73 -13.44 18.01 8.32
C ALA A 73 -11.92 18.14 8.22
N ALA A 74 -11.35 19.33 8.43
CA ALA A 74 -9.89 19.53 8.39
C ALA A 74 -9.22 18.97 9.65
N ARG A 75 -9.85 19.11 10.83
CA ARG A 75 -9.40 18.43 12.06
C ARG A 75 -9.55 16.92 11.96
N ALA A 76 -10.63 16.43 11.34
CA ALA A 76 -10.83 15.00 11.11
C ALA A 76 -9.73 14.40 10.21
N ALA A 77 -9.35 15.09 9.14
CA ALA A 77 -8.26 14.66 8.26
C ALA A 77 -6.92 14.58 9.01
N ASN A 78 -6.57 15.62 9.77
CA ASN A 78 -5.35 15.64 10.60
C ASN A 78 -5.37 14.53 11.66
N ALA A 79 -6.53 14.26 12.26
CA ALA A 79 -6.68 13.19 13.24
C ALA A 79 -6.45 11.81 12.60
N LYS A 80 -7.01 11.56 11.40
CA LYS A 80 -6.83 10.31 10.65
C LYS A 80 -5.38 10.06 10.24
N GLU A 81 -4.65 11.09 9.78
CA GLU A 81 -3.23 10.96 9.42
C GLU A 81 -2.36 10.50 10.59
N ARG A 82 -2.78 10.81 11.82
CA ARG A 82 -2.06 10.43 13.05
C ARG A 82 -2.47 9.08 13.62
N LEU A 83 -3.50 8.43 13.08
CA LEU A 83 -3.99 7.15 13.61
C LEU A 83 -3.01 6.01 13.33
N ALA A 84 -2.35 5.99 12.18
CA ALA A 84 -1.41 4.92 11.82
C ALA A 84 -0.29 4.71 12.88
N PRO A 85 0.50 5.73 13.27
CA PRO A 85 1.52 5.52 14.30
C PRO A 85 0.95 5.20 15.68
N VAL A 86 -0.27 5.68 16.00
CA VAL A 86 -0.94 5.37 17.28
C VAL A 86 -1.39 3.91 17.32
N CYS A 87 -2.01 3.41 16.25
CA CYS A 87 -2.43 2.03 16.15
C CYS A 87 -1.24 1.08 16.07
N GLN A 88 -0.16 1.47 15.41
CA GLN A 88 1.08 0.70 15.41
C GLN A 88 1.63 0.53 16.84
N ALA A 89 1.77 1.63 17.58
CA ALA A 89 2.21 1.58 18.98
C ALA A 89 1.27 0.76 19.88
N GLN A 90 -0.03 0.76 19.61
CA GLN A 90 -1.02 -0.02 20.36
C GLN A 90 -0.88 -1.52 20.09
N VAL A 91 -0.63 -1.92 18.85
CA VAL A 91 -0.39 -3.32 18.48
C VAL A 91 0.95 -3.79 19.01
N ASP A 92 2.00 -2.97 18.91
CA ASP A 92 3.33 -3.28 19.44
C ASP A 92 3.31 -3.47 20.96
N ALA A 93 2.51 -2.68 21.70
CA ALA A 93 2.35 -2.83 23.15
C ALA A 93 1.48 -4.03 23.58
N ALA A 94 0.74 -4.64 22.65
CA ALA A 94 -0.12 -5.79 22.88
C ALA A 94 0.56 -7.14 22.55
N ASN A 95 1.78 -7.11 22.00
CA ASN A 95 2.64 -8.27 21.78
C ASN A 95 3.75 -8.34 22.84
#